data_AF-A0A0B6ZHW8-F1
#
_entry.id   AF-A0A0B6ZHW8-F1
#
_cell.length_a   1.000
_cell.length_b   1.000
_cell.length_c   1.000
_cell.angle_alpha   90.00
_cell.angle_beta   90.00
_cell.angle_gamma   90.00
#
_symmetry.space_group_name_H-M   'P 1'
#
loop_
_entity.id
_entity.type
_entity.pdbx_description
1 polymer ?
#
loop_
_entity_poly.entity_id
_entity_poly.type
_entity_poly.pdbx_seq_one_letter_code
_entity_poly.pdbx_strand_id
1 'polypeptide(L)'
;MSARIVYIGIYLMVTTLIHKTSTEQLQKLKEEIATLARQVMLQQLSIEDKVRTDGGSGIKQVRIKKGGPETYYTNSHTGDSIAAIHDHSNYRNTAGQGEGRFVLNGVEFSTRHNDYLLRMPSRKLSTYHLVEDIPFPPVPRDVLIKPTVQEQVSSPSI
;
A
#
# COMPACT_ATOMS: atom_id res chain seq x y z
N MET A 1 -24.48 -43.03 59.44
CA MET A 1 -24.17 -42.68 58.03
C MET A 1 -22.91 -41.81 58.02
N SER A 2 -21.92 -42.18 57.22
CA SER A 2 -20.52 -41.72 57.34
C SER A 2 -20.28 -40.36 56.68
N ALA A 3 -19.63 -39.43 57.39
CA ALA A 3 -19.23 -38.09 56.92
C ALA A 3 -18.41 -38.10 55.60
N ARG A 4 -17.74 -39.22 55.29
CA ARG A 4 -17.02 -39.41 54.02
C ARG A 4 -17.94 -39.42 52.80
N ILE A 5 -19.15 -39.97 52.92
CA ILE A 5 -20.11 -40.03 51.79
C ILE A 5 -20.62 -38.61 51.47
N VAL A 6 -20.84 -37.80 52.50
CA VAL A 6 -21.25 -36.39 52.34
C VAL A 6 -20.15 -35.57 51.67
N TYR A 7 -18.89 -35.76 52.06
CA TYR A 7 -17.75 -35.03 51.49
C TYR A 7 -17.51 -35.35 50.01
N ILE A 8 -17.63 -36.64 49.64
CA ILE A 8 -17.52 -37.07 48.23
C ILE A 8 -18.66 -36.49 47.39
N GLY A 9 -19.89 -36.48 47.92
CA GLY A 9 -21.05 -35.88 47.24
C GLY A 9 -20.87 -34.38 46.97
N ILE A 10 -20.38 -33.61 47.96
CA ILE A 10 -20.11 -32.18 47.80
C ILE A 10 -18.99 -31.94 46.78
N TYR A 11 -17.90 -32.72 46.83
CA TYR A 11 -16.80 -32.59 45.86
C TYR A 11 -17.25 -32.88 44.41
N LEU A 12 -18.07 -33.91 44.21
CA LEU A 12 -18.63 -34.24 42.89
C LEU A 12 -19.58 -33.13 42.39
N MET A 13 -20.38 -32.54 43.29
CA MET A 13 -21.30 -31.46 42.94
C MET A 13 -20.55 -30.17 42.57
N VAL A 14 -19.49 -29.82 43.30
CA VAL A 14 -18.67 -28.63 43.02
C VAL A 14 -17.91 -28.79 41.69
N THR A 15 -17.31 -29.94 41.44
CA THR A 15 -16.57 -30.20 40.18
C THR A 15 -17.49 -30.20 38.96
N THR A 16 -18.70 -30.76 39.06
CA THR A 16 -19.70 -30.70 37.98
C THR A 16 -20.22 -29.28 37.74
N LEU A 17 -20.41 -28.48 38.80
CA LEU A 17 -20.79 -27.06 38.67
C LEU A 17 -19.69 -26.27 37.94
N ILE A 18 -18.43 -26.43 38.33
CA ILE A 18 -17.28 -25.74 37.71
C ILE A 18 -17.16 -26.13 36.23
N HIS A 19 -17.32 -27.41 35.92
CA HIS A 19 -17.25 -27.89 34.54
C HIS A 19 -18.38 -27.29 33.69
N LYS A 20 -19.60 -27.22 34.23
CA LYS A 20 -20.75 -26.61 33.56
C LYS A 20 -20.56 -25.11 33.33
N THR A 21 -20.08 -24.36 34.32
CA THR A 21 -19.80 -22.93 34.17
C THR A 21 -18.69 -22.69 33.14
N SER A 22 -17.65 -23.52 33.12
CA SER A 22 -16.55 -23.41 32.16
C SER A 22 -17.00 -23.71 30.72
N THR A 23 -17.88 -24.70 30.51
CA THR A 23 -18.43 -24.99 29.18
C THR A 23 -19.40 -23.90 28.71
N GLU A 24 -20.21 -23.33 29.62
CA GLU A 24 -21.06 -22.17 29.33
C GLU A 24 -20.24 -20.93 28.94
N GLN A 25 -19.14 -20.65 29.64
CA GLN A 25 -18.21 -19.58 29.29
C GLN A 25 -17.54 -19.79 27.93
N LEU A 26 -17.10 -21.02 27.64
CA LEU A 26 -16.54 -21.37 26.33
C LEU A 26 -17.57 -21.22 25.21
N GLN A 27 -18.83 -21.59 25.47
CA GLN A 27 -19.91 -21.45 24.51
C GLN A 27 -20.20 -19.97 24.21
N LYS A 28 -20.29 -19.14 25.26
CA LYS A 28 -20.48 -17.70 25.11
C LYS A 28 -19.33 -17.04 24.33
N LEU A 29 -18.08 -17.43 24.63
CA LEU A 29 -16.91 -16.93 23.89
C LEU A 29 -16.97 -17.30 22.40
N LYS A 30 -17.38 -18.53 22.07
CA LYS A 30 -17.57 -18.95 20.66
C LYS A 30 -18.64 -18.12 19.96
N GLU A 31 -19.74 -17.82 20.64
CA GLU A 31 -20.83 -16.99 20.11
C GLU A 31 -20.39 -15.54 19.90
N GLU A 32 -19.62 -14.98 20.83
CA GLU A 32 -19.02 -13.65 20.70
C GLU A 32 -18.04 -13.59 19.52
N ILE A 33 -17.16 -14.58 19.37
CA ILE A 33 -16.23 -14.69 18.23
C ILE A 33 -17.01 -14.80 16.91
N ALA A 34 -18.06 -15.63 16.86
CA ALA A 34 -18.88 -15.77 15.66
C ALA A 34 -19.59 -14.45 15.29
N THR A 35 -20.01 -13.69 16.30
CA THR A 35 -20.63 -12.38 16.12
C THR A 35 -19.62 -11.34 15.66
N LEU A 36 -18.42 -11.33 16.24
CA LEU A 36 -17.33 -10.46 15.82
C LEU A 36 -16.90 -10.77 14.38
N ALA A 37 -16.76 -12.05 14.02
CA ALA A 37 -16.42 -12.46 12.66
C ALA A 37 -17.48 -11.98 11.65
N ARG A 38 -18.77 -12.11 11.97
CA ARG A 38 -19.85 -11.54 11.15
C ARG A 38 -19.75 -10.02 11.04
N GLN A 39 -19.48 -9.33 12.14
CA GLN A 39 -19.34 -7.89 12.14
C GLN A 39 -18.17 -7.42 11.27
N VAL A 40 -17.01 -8.10 11.33
CA VAL A 40 -15.85 -7.81 10.48
C VAL A 40 -16.18 -8.04 9.01
N MET A 41 -16.87 -9.13 8.66
CA MET A 41 -17.30 -9.37 7.27
C MET A 41 -18.26 -8.28 6.76
N LEU A 42 -19.23 -7.86 7.58
CA LEU A 42 -20.15 -6.78 7.21
C LEU A 42 -19.44 -5.43 7.06
N GLN A 43 -18.46 -5.14 7.92
CA GLN A 43 -17.61 -3.94 7.79
C GLN A 43 -16.81 -3.96 6.49
N GLN A 44 -16.21 -5.11 6.14
CA GLN A 44 -15.48 -5.26 4.89
C GLN A 44 -16.38 -5.05 3.67
N LEU A 45 -17.56 -5.67 3.66
CA LEU A 45 -18.55 -5.49 2.58
C LEU A 45 -18.97 -4.01 2.46
N SER A 46 -19.25 -3.35 3.58
CA SER A 46 -19.62 -1.93 3.60
C SER A 46 -18.52 -1.02 3.03
N ILE A 47 -17.25 -1.30 3.33
CA ILE A 47 -16.10 -0.58 2.77
C ILE A 47 -16.02 -0.81 1.25
N GLU A 48 -16.15 -2.05 0.78
CA GLU A 48 -16.12 -2.38 -0.65
C GLU A 48 -17.28 -1.75 -1.42
N ASP A 49 -18.50 -1.84 -0.86
CA ASP A 49 -19.69 -1.17 -1.39
C ASP A 49 -19.48 0.34 -1.48
N LYS A 50 -18.92 0.95 -0.43
CA LYS A 50 -18.60 2.37 -0.43
C LYS A 50 -17.59 2.73 -1.51
N VAL A 51 -16.48 2.01 -1.62
CA VAL A 51 -15.46 2.32 -2.63
C VAL A 51 -16.00 2.15 -4.06
N ARG A 52 -16.85 1.14 -4.30
CA ARG A 52 -17.54 0.95 -5.59
C ARG A 52 -18.60 2.01 -5.87
N THR A 53 -19.33 2.45 -4.85
CA THR A 53 -20.39 3.47 -4.98
C THR A 53 -19.82 4.88 -5.14
N ASP A 54 -18.77 5.20 -4.37
CA ASP A 54 -18.09 6.48 -4.42
C ASP A 54 -17.44 6.71 -5.80
N GLY A 55 -17.07 5.64 -6.52
CA GLY A 55 -16.58 5.69 -7.91
C GLY A 55 -15.30 6.51 -8.12
N GLY A 56 -14.75 7.08 -7.04
CA GLY A 56 -13.66 8.04 -7.07
C GLY A 56 -12.33 7.35 -7.25
N SER A 57 -11.70 7.57 -8.40
CA SER A 57 -10.28 7.24 -8.58
C SER A 57 -9.42 8.28 -7.88
N GLY A 58 -8.28 7.87 -7.31
CA GLY A 58 -7.39 8.80 -6.63
C GLY A 58 -6.27 8.14 -5.82
N ILE A 59 -5.51 8.98 -5.12
CA ILE A 59 -4.40 8.59 -4.26
C ILE A 59 -4.90 8.66 -2.82
N LYS A 60 -4.94 7.52 -2.12
CA LYS A 60 -5.33 7.51 -0.70
C LYS A 60 -4.17 7.88 0.21
N GLN A 61 -2.99 7.34 -0.07
CA GLN A 61 -1.84 7.47 0.81
C GLN A 61 -0.56 7.08 0.06
N VAL A 62 0.49 7.89 0.14
CA VAL A 62 1.85 7.53 -0.25
C VAL A 62 2.62 7.01 0.97
N ARG A 63 3.75 6.32 0.75
CA ARG A 63 4.61 5.86 1.84
C ARG A 63 4.92 7.00 2.82
N ILE A 64 4.62 6.76 4.09
CA ILE A 64 4.94 7.70 5.17
C ILE A 64 6.45 7.70 5.38
N LYS A 65 7.08 8.84 5.10
CA LYS A 65 8.50 9.11 5.42
C LYS A 65 8.63 10.20 6.49
N LYS A 66 7.65 11.10 6.55
CA LYS A 66 7.56 12.20 7.50
C LYS A 66 6.26 12.06 8.30
N GLY A 67 6.38 12.26 9.61
CA GLY A 67 5.25 12.28 10.54
C GLY A 67 5.45 13.39 11.59
N GLY A 68 4.46 13.56 12.45
CA GLY A 68 4.51 14.54 13.53
C GLY A 68 3.37 14.33 14.52
N PRO A 69 3.27 15.19 15.55
CA PRO A 69 2.23 15.07 16.59
C PRO A 69 0.81 15.25 16.04
N GLU A 70 0.67 16.01 14.95
CA GLU A 70 -0.60 16.25 14.26
C GLU A 70 -0.71 15.49 12.93
N THR A 71 -1.94 15.18 12.52
CA THR A 71 -2.22 14.40 11.30
C THR A 71 -1.73 15.09 10.02
N TYR A 72 -1.74 16.42 9.95
CA TYR A 72 -1.27 17.17 8.78
C TYR A 72 0.26 17.15 8.60
N TYR A 73 1.02 16.68 9.59
CA TYR A 73 2.46 16.45 9.42
C TYR A 73 2.78 15.12 8.74
N THR A 74 1.79 14.23 8.61
CA THR A 74 1.95 12.93 7.96
C THR A 74 1.72 13.09 6.46
N ASN A 75 2.56 12.46 5.64
CA ASN A 75 2.36 12.42 4.20
C ASN A 75 0.95 11.91 3.85
N SER A 76 0.33 12.41 2.79
CA SER A 76 -1.01 11.96 2.33
C SER A 76 -0.94 11.50 0.88
N HIS A 77 -1.55 12.23 -0.06
CA HIS A 77 -1.35 12.06 -1.50
C HIS A 77 -0.04 12.72 -1.99
N THR A 78 0.58 13.53 -1.12
CA THR A 78 1.86 14.22 -1.34
C THR A 78 2.83 14.00 -0.19
N GLY A 79 4.12 14.14 -0.51
CA GLY A 79 5.24 14.22 0.42
C GLY A 79 6.38 15.01 -0.20
N ASP A 80 7.56 14.39 -0.30
CA ASP A 80 8.66 14.96 -1.11
C ASP A 80 8.28 15.07 -2.60
N SER A 81 7.32 14.24 -3.03
CA SER A 81 6.72 14.29 -4.36
C SER A 81 5.23 13.90 -4.34
N ILE A 82 4.52 14.14 -5.45
CA ILE A 82 3.13 13.71 -5.65
C ILE A 82 3.13 12.23 -6.02
N ALA A 83 2.22 11.44 -5.42
CA ALA A 83 2.09 10.00 -5.71
C ALA A 83 3.37 9.17 -5.49
N ALA A 84 4.35 9.71 -4.75
CA ALA A 84 5.71 9.18 -4.63
C ALA A 84 6.45 9.00 -5.97
N ILE A 85 6.05 9.72 -7.02
CA ILE A 85 6.75 9.73 -8.31
C ILE A 85 7.98 10.63 -8.19
N HIS A 86 9.16 10.12 -8.50
CA HIS A 86 10.42 10.85 -8.36
C HIS A 86 11.42 10.46 -9.45
N ASP A 87 12.43 11.28 -9.66
CA ASP A 87 13.49 10.98 -10.60
C ASP A 87 14.49 9.97 -10.01
N HIS A 88 15.13 9.21 -10.89
CA HIS A 88 16.33 8.45 -10.58
C HIS A 88 17.51 9.08 -11.30
N SER A 89 18.11 10.13 -10.75
CA SER A 89 19.23 10.82 -11.39
C SER A 89 20.48 9.93 -11.57
N ASN A 90 20.52 8.77 -10.90
CA ASN A 90 21.56 7.75 -11.06
C ASN A 90 21.26 6.70 -12.14
N TYR A 91 20.06 6.67 -12.73
CA TYR A 91 19.68 5.74 -13.78
C TYR A 91 19.20 6.49 -15.03
N ARG A 92 19.68 6.04 -16.20
CA ARG A 92 19.31 6.65 -17.48
C ARG A 92 17.84 6.38 -17.80
N ASN A 93 17.08 7.43 -18.09
CA ASN A 93 15.68 7.38 -18.56
C ASN A 93 14.72 6.68 -17.58
N THR A 94 15.01 6.68 -16.28
CA THR A 94 14.18 5.99 -15.29
C THR A 94 13.36 6.98 -14.46
N ALA A 95 12.05 6.75 -14.38
CA ALA A 95 11.16 7.41 -13.43
C ALA A 95 10.78 6.42 -12.33
N GLY A 96 11.02 6.79 -11.09
CA GLY A 96 10.71 5.99 -9.92
C GLY A 96 9.30 6.28 -9.43
N GLN A 97 8.59 5.24 -8.99
CA GLN A 97 7.33 5.38 -8.27
C GLN A 97 7.45 4.61 -6.96
N GLY A 98 7.44 5.35 -5.85
CA GLY A 98 7.45 4.76 -4.52
C GLY A 98 6.16 4.02 -4.18
N GLU A 99 6.13 3.46 -2.97
CA GLU A 99 4.97 2.73 -2.47
C GLU A 99 3.79 3.68 -2.19
N GLY A 100 2.59 3.26 -2.57
CA GLY A 100 1.35 3.98 -2.30
C GLY A 100 0.12 3.11 -2.35
N ARG A 101 -1.01 3.65 -1.90
CA ARG A 101 -2.36 3.09 -2.04
C ARG A 101 -3.16 3.98 -2.95
N PHE A 102 -3.71 3.36 -3.99
CA PHE A 102 -4.43 4.02 -5.07
C PHE A 102 -5.80 3.37 -5.23
N VAL A 103 -6.76 4.15 -5.69
CA VAL A 103 -8.05 3.66 -6.15
C VAL A 103 -8.16 3.96 -7.64
N LEU A 104 -8.42 2.94 -8.44
CA LEU A 104 -8.73 3.10 -9.86
C LEU A 104 -10.07 2.42 -10.14
N ASN A 105 -11.06 3.18 -10.58
CA ASN A 105 -12.42 2.70 -10.85
C ASN A 105 -13.03 1.91 -9.68
N GLY A 106 -12.82 2.39 -8.44
CA GLY A 106 -13.32 1.73 -7.24
C GLY A 106 -12.54 0.48 -6.79
N VAL A 107 -11.44 0.14 -7.45
CA VAL A 107 -10.54 -0.93 -6.99
C VAL A 107 -9.36 -0.31 -6.25
N GLU A 108 -9.25 -0.60 -4.95
CA GLU A 108 -8.09 -0.23 -4.16
C GLU A 108 -6.95 -1.22 -4.36
N PHE A 109 -5.76 -0.71 -4.65
CA PHE A 109 -4.55 -1.51 -4.75
C PHE A 109 -3.36 -0.78 -4.14
N SER A 110 -2.37 -1.55 -3.73
CA SER A 110 -1.09 -1.03 -3.25
C SER A 110 0.01 -1.33 -4.26
N THR A 111 0.94 -0.39 -4.39
CA THR A 111 2.15 -0.59 -5.18
C THR A 111 3.33 -0.86 -4.24
N ARG A 112 4.30 -1.63 -4.74
CA ARG A 112 5.66 -1.60 -4.21
C ARG A 112 6.45 -0.45 -4.87
N HIS A 113 7.73 -0.34 -4.53
CA HIS A 113 8.63 0.54 -5.22
C HIS A 113 8.80 0.01 -6.66
N ASN A 114 8.32 0.80 -7.62
CA ASN A 114 8.26 0.42 -9.02
C ASN A 114 9.02 1.47 -9.83
N ASP A 115 10.11 1.04 -10.46
CA ASP A 115 10.90 1.90 -11.33
C ASP A 115 10.57 1.59 -12.78
N TYR A 116 10.23 2.62 -13.54
CA TYR A 116 9.82 2.50 -14.93
C TYR A 116 10.87 3.13 -15.83
N LEU A 117 11.38 2.33 -16.76
CA LEU A 117 12.23 2.82 -17.83
C LEU A 117 11.36 3.47 -18.90
N LEU A 118 11.57 4.76 -19.14
CA LEU A 118 10.85 5.53 -20.15
C LEU A 118 11.34 5.12 -21.54
N ARG A 119 10.41 4.58 -22.33
CA ARG A 119 10.61 4.17 -23.72
C ARG A 119 9.49 4.75 -24.58
N MET A 120 9.74 4.86 -25.88
CA MET A 120 8.71 5.25 -26.85
C MET A 120 8.36 4.07 -27.77
N PRO A 121 7.17 4.07 -28.39
CA PRO A 121 6.83 3.09 -29.41
C PRO A 121 7.85 3.08 -30.55
N SER A 122 8.14 1.91 -31.12
CA SER A 122 9.07 1.84 -32.25
C SER A 122 8.55 2.64 -33.44
N ARG A 123 9.43 3.42 -34.07
CA ARG A 123 9.11 4.17 -35.29
C ARG A 123 9.31 3.34 -36.56
N LYS A 124 9.97 2.18 -36.45
CA LYS A 124 10.41 1.38 -37.61
C LYS A 124 9.47 0.23 -37.93
N LEU A 125 8.86 -0.38 -36.92
CA LEU A 125 8.03 -1.58 -37.05
C LEU A 125 6.79 -1.43 -36.17
N SER A 126 5.68 -2.01 -36.60
CA SER A 126 4.38 -1.96 -35.92
C SER A 126 4.09 -3.21 -35.07
N THR A 127 5.11 -3.99 -34.72
CA THR A 127 4.96 -5.18 -33.89
C THR A 127 4.43 -4.78 -32.51
N TYR A 128 3.48 -5.56 -31.99
CA TYR A 128 2.87 -5.31 -30.68
C TYR A 128 3.92 -5.20 -29.57
N HIS A 129 3.78 -4.18 -28.70
CA HIS A 129 4.69 -3.86 -27.59
C HIS A 129 6.15 -3.63 -27.98
N LEU A 130 6.45 -3.40 -29.27
CA LEU A 130 7.81 -3.03 -29.66
C LEU A 130 8.10 -1.58 -29.29
N VAL A 131 9.14 -1.40 -28.47
CA VAL A 131 9.56 -0.10 -27.95
C VAL A 131 11.03 0.19 -28.30
N GLU A 132 11.38 1.47 -28.36
CA GLU A 132 12.75 1.95 -28.53
C GLU A 132 13.10 3.03 -27.51
N ASP A 133 14.39 3.34 -27.39
CA ASP A 133 14.86 4.43 -26.53
C ASP A 133 14.33 5.78 -27.00
N ILE A 134 13.92 6.61 -26.03
CA ILE A 134 13.64 8.02 -26.28
C ILE A 134 14.98 8.69 -26.61
N PRO A 135 15.15 9.27 -27.81
CA PRO A 135 16.37 9.98 -28.17
C PRO A 135 16.47 11.26 -27.35
N PHE A 136 17.69 11.59 -26.91
CA PHE A 136 17.93 12.90 -26.33
C PHE A 136 17.78 13.99 -27.40
N PRO A 137 17.36 15.21 -27.00
CA PRO A 137 17.43 16.34 -27.90
C PRO A 137 18.88 16.53 -28.39
N PRO A 138 19.08 16.94 -29.65
CA PRO A 138 20.41 17.21 -30.16
C PRO A 138 21.07 18.31 -29.34
N VAL A 139 22.39 18.23 -29.19
CA VAL A 139 23.18 19.26 -28.52
C VAL A 139 23.00 20.59 -29.26
N PRO A 140 22.67 21.69 -28.57
CA PRO A 140 22.52 23.00 -29.20
C PRO A 140 23.77 23.41 -29.99
N ARG A 141 23.57 24.09 -31.13
CA ARG A 141 24.68 24.50 -32.01
C ARG A 141 25.71 25.37 -31.28
N ASP A 142 25.26 26.24 -30.37
CA ASP A 142 26.11 27.15 -29.59
C ASP A 142 27.10 26.40 -28.69
N VAL A 143 26.78 25.16 -28.30
CA VAL A 143 27.72 24.27 -27.63
C VAL A 143 28.67 23.66 -28.66
N LEU A 144 28.16 23.11 -29.76
CA LEU A 144 28.98 22.41 -30.78
C LEU A 144 30.02 23.30 -31.48
N ILE A 145 29.77 24.60 -31.62
CA ILE A 145 30.71 25.53 -32.28
C ILE A 145 31.94 25.85 -31.42
N LYS A 146 31.93 25.48 -30.14
CA LYS A 146 33.04 25.79 -29.24
C LYS A 146 34.29 24.98 -29.62
N PRO A 147 35.47 25.60 -29.65
CA PRO A 147 36.71 25.00 -30.16
C PRO A 147 37.22 23.83 -29.31
N THR A 148 36.85 23.73 -28.03
CA THR A 148 37.34 22.67 -27.14
C THR A 148 36.22 21.98 -26.38
N VAL A 149 36.39 20.70 -26.05
CA VAL A 149 35.45 19.93 -25.22
C VAL A 149 35.30 20.57 -23.83
N GLN A 150 36.38 21.12 -23.26
CA GLN A 150 36.31 21.83 -21.98
C GLN A 150 35.32 23.00 -22.03
N GLU A 151 35.39 23.82 -23.08
CA GLU A 151 34.47 24.94 -23.26
C GLU A 151 33.03 24.49 -23.53
N GLN A 152 32.85 23.34 -24.18
CA GLN A 152 31.54 22.71 -24.37
C GLN A 152 30.91 22.34 -23.02
N VAL A 153 31.66 21.65 -22.15
CA VAL A 153 31.21 21.20 -20.82
C VAL A 153 31.01 22.36 -19.84
N SER A 154 31.80 23.43 -19.95
CA SER A 154 31.63 24.63 -19.11
C SER A 154 30.44 25.50 -19.50
N SER A 155 29.75 25.19 -20.61
CA SER A 155 28.53 25.91 -20.98
C SER A 155 27.42 25.60 -19.97
N PRO A 156 26.68 26.60 -19.48
CA PRO A 156 25.51 26.32 -18.65
C PRO A 156 24.53 25.45 -19.45
N SER A 157 24.20 24.29 -18.91
CA SER A 157 23.05 23.50 -19.36
C SER A 157 21.78 24.32 -19.10
N ILE A 158 21.01 24.58 -20.17
CA ILE A 158 19.67 25.18 -20.08
C ILE A 158 18.75 24.24 -19.31
#